data_AF-F9RW05-F1
#
_entry.id   AF-F9RW05-F1
#
_cell.length_a   1.000
_cell.length_b   1.000
_cell.length_c   1.000
_cell.angle_alpha   90.00
_cell.angle_beta   90.00
_cell.angle_gamma   90.00
#
_symmetry.space_group_name_H-M   'P 1'
#
loop_
_entity.id
_entity.type
_entity.pdbx_description
1 polymer ?
#
loop_
_entity_poly.entity_id
_entity_poly.type
_entity_poly.pdbx_seq_one_letter_code
_entity_poly.pdbx_strand_id
1 'polypeptide(L)' 'MSVNLSLLPADEKNKVELDKQASFLVWKLREAKSGPEEIVQQANQLVDEVERTWFMQSVEKYKRMMGIA' A
#
# COMPACT_ATOMS: atom_id res chain seq x y z
N MET A 1 -18.48 8.54 14.93
CA MET A 1 -18.58 9.27 13.64
C MET A 1 -18.30 8.25 12.54
N SER A 2 -19.23 8.02 11.60
CA SER A 2 -19.02 7.11 10.48
C SER A 2 -18.47 7.88 9.28
N VAL A 3 -17.47 7.31 8.59
CA VAL A 3 -16.93 7.86 7.34
C VAL A 3 -17.39 6.96 6.20
N ASN A 4 -18.08 7.53 5.21
CA ASN A 4 -18.55 6.78 4.04
C ASN A 4 -17.49 6.81 2.93
N LEU A 5 -16.70 5.73 2.83
CA LEU A 5 -15.62 5.60 1.84
C LEU A 5 -16.13 5.66 0.39
N SER A 6 -17.39 5.28 0.14
CA SER A 6 -17.98 5.29 -1.20
C SER A 6 -18.25 6.70 -1.73
N LEU A 7 -18.31 7.70 -0.85
CA LEU A 7 -18.52 9.10 -1.23
C LEU A 7 -17.22 9.89 -1.37
N LEU A 8 -16.07 9.25 -1.17
CA LEU A 8 -14.77 9.90 -1.35
C LEU A 8 -14.55 10.32 -2.81
N PRO A 9 -13.82 11.42 -3.03
CA PRO A 9 -13.21 11.74 -4.31
C PRO A 9 -12.42 10.56 -4.90
N ALA A 10 -12.26 10.52 -6.22
CA ALA A 10 -11.63 9.39 -6.90
C ALA A 10 -10.16 9.19 -6.48
N ASP A 11 -9.43 10.29 -6.30
CA ASP A 11 -8.04 10.31 -5.82
C ASP A 11 -7.93 9.77 -4.38
N GLU A 12 -8.85 10.16 -3.50
CA GLU A 12 -8.91 9.63 -2.12
C GLU A 12 -9.28 8.14 -2.08
N LYS A 13 -10.19 7.69 -2.96
CA LYS A 13 -10.48 6.25 -3.12
C LYS A 13 -9.24 5.48 -3.58
N ASN A 14 -8.47 6.04 -4.51
CA ASN A 14 -7.27 5.39 -5.00
C ASN A 14 -6.20 5.27 -3.90
N LYS A 15 -6.03 6.30 -3.07
CA LYS A 15 -5.16 6.24 -1.88
C LYS A 15 -5.54 5.10 -0.92
N VAL A 16 -6.84 4.87 -0.70
CA VAL A 16 -7.33 3.74 0.12
C VAL A 16 -6.98 2.40 -0.52
N GLU A 17 -7.14 2.28 -1.84
CA GLU A 17 -6.79 1.06 -2.56
C GLU A 17 -5.28 0.77 -2.52
N LEU A 18 -4.44 1.79 -2.70
CA LEU A 18 -2.98 1.67 -2.59
C LEU A 18 -2.55 1.31 -1.16
N ASP A 19 -3.18 1.89 -0.13
CA ASP A 19 -2.90 1.55 1.27
C ASP A 19 -3.28 0.09 1.57
N LYS A 20 -4.41 -0.39 1.03
CA LYS A 20 -4.83 -1.80 1.10
C LYS A 20 -3.80 -2.72 0.45
N GLN A 21 -3.37 -2.42 -0.77
CA GLN A 21 -2.36 -3.22 -1.49
C GLN A 21 -1.04 -3.27 -0.73
N ALA A 22 -0.56 -2.13 -0.23
CA ALA A 22 0.66 -2.05 0.57
C ALA A 22 0.56 -2.95 1.82
N SER A 23 -0.55 -2.88 2.57
CA SER A 23 -0.75 -3.71 3.76
C SER A 23 -0.72 -5.21 3.44
N PHE A 24 -1.31 -5.60 2.31
CA PHE A 24 -1.39 -7.00 1.89
C PHE A 24 -0.02 -7.54 1.47
N LEU A 25 0.74 -6.76 0.70
CA LEU A 25 2.09 -7.15 0.27
C LEU A 25 3.05 -7.26 1.45
N VAL A 26 2.98 -6.32 2.40
CA VAL A 26 3.77 -6.39 3.64
C VAL A 26 3.37 -7.61 4.49
N TRP A 27 2.07 -7.93 4.58
CA TRP A 27 1.63 -9.15 5.24
C TRP A 27 2.18 -10.41 4.54
N LYS A 28 2.14 -10.48 3.20
CA LYS A 28 2.72 -11.63 2.48
C LYS A 28 4.22 -11.75 2.72
N LEU A 29 4.94 -10.63 2.78
CA LEU A 29 6.36 -10.60 3.14
C LEU A 29 6.59 -11.15 4.55
N ARG A 30 5.79 -10.71 5.54
CA ARG A 30 5.86 -11.20 6.93
C ARG A 30 5.64 -12.71 7.02
N GLU A 31 4.65 -13.21 6.30
CA GLU A 31 4.26 -14.62 6.32
C GLU A 31 5.13 -15.50 5.40
N ALA A 32 6.21 -14.95 4.84
CA ALA A 32 7.10 -15.61 3.88
C ALA A 32 6.36 -16.21 2.66
N LYS A 33 5.25 -15.58 2.25
CA LYS A 33 4.44 -15.97 1.07
C LYS A 33 4.88 -15.29 -0.22
N SER A 34 5.64 -14.20 -0.10
CA SER A 34 6.26 -13.49 -1.21
C SER A 34 7.53 -12.78 -0.74
N GLY A 35 8.46 -12.51 -1.63
CA GLY A 35 9.61 -11.66 -1.34
C GLY A 35 9.33 -10.17 -1.57
N PRO A 36 10.33 -9.31 -1.29
CA PRO A 36 10.23 -7.86 -1.47
C PRO A 36 10.08 -7.42 -2.94
N GLU A 37 10.43 -8.29 -3.89
CA GLU A 37 10.31 -8.05 -5.33
C GLU A 37 8.87 -7.73 -5.77
N GLU A 38 7.85 -8.30 -5.12
CA GLU A 38 6.46 -7.99 -5.44
C GLU A 38 6.09 -6.54 -5.10
N ILE A 39 6.64 -5.99 -4.02
CA ILE A 39 6.45 -4.58 -3.65
C ILE A 39 7.11 -3.68 -4.71
N VAL A 40 8.32 -4.04 -5.15
CA VAL A 40 9.04 -3.31 -6.20
C VAL A 40 8.29 -3.38 -7.53
N GLN A 41 7.78 -4.56 -7.90
CA GLN A 41 6.98 -4.76 -9.10
C GLN A 41 5.71 -3.89 -9.06
N GLN A 42 4.98 -3.88 -7.95
CA GLN A 42 3.79 -3.04 -7.79
C GLN A 42 4.14 -1.56 -7.92
N ALA A 43 5.21 -1.10 -7.26
CA ALA A 43 5.65 0.29 -7.36
C ALA A 43 6.00 0.68 -8.81
N ASN A 44 6.62 -0.22 -9.57
CA ASN A 44 6.99 0.01 -10.97
C ASN A 44 5.78 0.10 -11.92
N GLN A 45 4.66 -0.52 -11.58
CA GLN A 45 3.42 -0.42 -12.37
C GLN A 45 2.67 0.90 -12.17
N LEU A 46 2.93 1.61 -11.07
CA LEU A 46 2.34 2.92 -10.80
C LEU A 46 3.05 3.98 -11.66
N VAL A 47 2.31 4.62 -12.56
CA VAL A 47 2.83 5.66 -13.47
C VAL A 47 2.83 7.03 -12.81
N ASP A 48 1.84 7.31 -11.97
CA ASP A 48 1.77 8.56 -11.20
C ASP A 48 2.77 8.52 -10.03
N GLU A 49 3.67 9.49 -9.98
CA GLU A 49 4.68 9.62 -8.94
C GLU A 49 4.07 9.86 -7.55
N VAL A 50 2.94 10.55 -7.46
CA VAL A 50 2.22 10.80 -6.20
C VAL A 50 1.65 9.50 -5.66
N GLU A 51 1.04 8.69 -6.53
CA GLU A 51 0.51 7.38 -6.17
C GLU A 51 1.63 6.41 -5.76
N ARG A 52 2.72 6.39 -6.51
CA ARG A 52 3.91 5.61 -6.17
C ARG A 52 4.47 6.01 -4.82
N THR A 53 4.58 7.31 -4.56
CA THR A 53 5.07 7.83 -3.27
C THR A 53 4.14 7.44 -2.13
N TRP A 54 2.82 7.59 -2.31
CA TRP A 54 1.83 7.19 -1.32
C TRP A 54 1.90 5.71 -1.00
N PHE A 55 1.95 4.86 -2.03
CA PHE A 55 2.11 3.41 -1.88
C PHE A 55 3.36 3.05 -1.08
N MET A 56 4.52 3.63 -1.41
CA MET A 56 5.78 3.35 -0.70
C MET A 56 5.73 3.84 0.75
N GLN A 57 5.11 4.99 1.03
CA GLN A 57 4.90 5.46 2.41
C GLN A 57 4.00 4.49 3.20
N SER A 58 2.93 3.97 2.59
CA SER A 58 2.08 2.95 3.20
C SER A 58 2.85 1.65 3.44
N VAL A 59 3.70 1.19 2.52
CA VAL A 59 4.57 0.03 2.74
C VAL A 59 5.44 0.22 3.98
N GLU A 60 6.14 1.36 4.08
CA GLU A 60 7.00 1.66 5.23
C GLU A 60 6.21 1.82 6.55
N LYS A 61 4.98 2.33 6.49
CA LYS A 61 4.05 2.34 7.63
C LYS A 61 3.72 0.92 8.07
N TYR A 62 3.33 0.03 7.15
CA TYR A 62 2.94 -1.34 7.50
C TYR A 62 4.11 -2.21 7.92
N LYS A 63 5.30 -2.05 7.33
CA LYS A 63 6.53 -2.72 7.80
C LYS A 63 6.79 -2.42 9.27
N ARG A 64 6.75 -1.14 9.65
CA ARG A 64 6.89 -0.70 11.05
C ARG A 64 5.82 -1.29 11.97
N MET A 65 4.54 -1.25 11.56
CA MET A 65 3.45 -1.82 12.37
C MET A 65 3.54 -3.34 12.52
N MET A 66 4.10 -4.04 11.53
CA MET A 66 4.25 -5.50 11.52
C MET A 66 5.61 -5.99 12.04
N GLY A 67 6.52 -5.08 12.43
CA GLY A 67 7.84 -5.42 12.95
C GLY A 67 8.81 -5.97 11.90
N ILE A 68 8.62 -5.60 10.62
CA ILE A 68 9.50 -5.97 9.51
C ILE A 68 10.50 -4.82 9.30
N ALA A 69 11.80 -5.16 9.26
CA ALA A 69 12.89 -4.21 9.04
C ALA A 69 13.00 -3.77 7.57
#